data_AF-A0A3E4WFJ0-F1
#
_entry.id   AF-A0A3E4WFJ0-F1
#
_cell.length_a   1.000
_cell.length_b   1.000
_cell.length_c   1.000
_cell.angle_alpha   90.00
_cell.angle_beta   90.00
_cell.angle_gamma   90.00
#
_symmetry.space_group_name_H-M   'P 1'
#
loop_
_entity.id
_entity.type
_entity.pdbx_description
1 polymer ?
#
loop_
_entity_poly.entity_id
_entity_poly.type
_entity_poly.pdbx_seq_one_letter_code
_entity_poly.pdbx_strand_id
1 'polypeptide(L)'
;MNLNKLRDKAYQCAVAHGWHEENLSDEHFLCLVISELMEAVEADRKGKHAKVAMFKEWQGNSVPLTEETRKRRFMEDFEAFIKGTVEEELADACIRLLDLAGLRGCDLDSFDYEGSDTEDYSDMTFTESMFRICVYVTDNFYRDELYILLNEIFAFCRDRNIDIFWHIKQKMKYNELRPYKHGYKNY
;
A
#
# COMPACT_ATOMS: atom_id res chain seq x y z
N MET A 1 -9.04 13.45 1.29
CA MET A 1 -9.37 12.02 1.05
C MET A 1 -10.18 11.54 2.26
N ASN A 2 -11.05 10.52 2.16
CA ASN A 2 -11.62 9.89 3.36
C ASN A 2 -10.85 8.59 3.62
N LEU A 3 -9.97 8.60 4.63
CA LEU A 3 -9.08 7.49 4.96
C LEU A 3 -9.84 6.37 5.66
N ASN A 4 -10.86 6.68 6.46
CA ASN A 4 -11.72 5.65 7.06
C ASN A 4 -12.41 4.78 6.00
N LYS A 5 -12.83 5.36 4.88
CA LYS A 5 -13.41 4.62 3.76
C LYS A 5 -12.38 3.75 3.04
N LEU A 6 -11.12 4.19 2.96
CA LEU A 6 -10.03 3.37 2.42
C LEU A 6 -9.68 2.22 3.38
N ARG A 7 -9.61 2.49 4.68
CA ARG A 7 -9.45 1.52 5.78
C ARG A 7 -10.50 0.43 5.70
N ASP A 8 -11.77 0.80 5.73
CA ASP A 8 -12.90 -0.15 5.71
C ASP A 8 -12.83 -1.05 4.48
N LYS A 9 -12.51 -0.47 3.33
CA LYS A 9 -12.43 -1.20 2.07
C LYS A 9 -11.21 -2.12 2.02
N ALA A 10 -10.06 -1.71 2.54
CA ALA A 10 -8.87 -2.56 2.66
C ALA A 10 -9.14 -3.76 3.58
N TYR A 11 -9.72 -3.50 4.75
CA TYR A 11 -10.08 -4.54 5.72
C TYR A 11 -11.12 -5.53 5.17
N GLN A 12 -12.20 -5.04 4.56
CA GLN A 12 -13.20 -5.91 3.93
C GLN A 12 -12.60 -6.77 2.80
N CYS A 13 -11.67 -6.20 2.02
CA CYS A 13 -10.95 -6.96 1.01
C CYS A 13 -10.08 -8.06 1.65
N ALA A 14 -9.35 -7.75 2.71
CA ALA A 14 -8.53 -8.73 3.43
C ALA A 14 -9.37 -9.87 4.02
N VAL A 15 -10.50 -9.54 4.67
CA VAL A 15 -11.48 -10.53 5.18
C VAL A 15 -11.99 -11.42 4.05
N ALA A 16 -12.42 -10.85 2.92
CA ALA A 16 -12.92 -11.61 1.78
C ALA A 16 -11.89 -12.57 1.17
N HIS A 17 -10.60 -12.33 1.40
CA HIS A 17 -9.49 -13.16 0.93
C HIS A 17 -8.90 -14.07 2.00
N GLY A 18 -9.51 -14.14 3.19
CA GLY A 18 -9.15 -15.08 4.25
C GLY A 18 -7.98 -14.65 5.14
N TRP A 19 -7.62 -13.37 5.16
CA TRP A 19 -6.48 -12.86 5.95
C TRP A 19 -6.74 -12.83 7.46
N HIS A 20 -8.01 -12.89 7.88
CA HIS A 20 -8.43 -12.76 9.28
C HIS A 20 -9.14 -14.02 9.80
N GLU A 21 -8.81 -15.20 9.24
CA GLU A 21 -9.31 -16.50 9.74
C GLU A 21 -8.74 -16.85 11.11
N GLU A 22 -7.52 -16.39 11.41
CA GLU A 22 -6.84 -16.55 12.69
C GLU A 22 -6.72 -15.21 13.42
N ASN A 23 -6.74 -15.26 14.75
CA ASN A 23 -6.51 -14.07 15.57
C ASN A 23 -5.01 -13.87 15.80
N LEU A 24 -4.40 -13.02 14.98
CA LEU A 24 -2.97 -12.72 14.99
C LEU A 24 -2.67 -11.40 15.72
N SER A 25 -1.46 -11.27 16.25
CA SER A 25 -1.04 -10.09 17.02
C SER A 25 -0.73 -8.89 16.13
N ASP A 26 -0.67 -7.69 16.70
CA ASP A 26 -0.30 -6.49 15.95
C ASP A 26 1.11 -6.58 15.39
N GLU A 27 2.05 -7.19 16.12
CA GLU A 27 3.42 -7.41 15.64
C GLU A 27 3.47 -8.31 14.40
N HIS A 28 2.56 -9.28 14.29
CA HIS A 28 2.46 -10.08 13.06
C HIS A 28 2.15 -9.15 11.87
N PHE A 29 1.11 -8.32 11.99
CA PHE A 29 0.70 -7.43 10.90
C PHE A 29 1.74 -6.32 10.62
N LEU A 30 2.36 -5.76 11.65
CA LEU A 30 3.44 -4.78 11.50
C LEU A 30 4.69 -5.40 10.85
N CYS A 31 4.98 -6.67 11.13
CA CYS A 31 6.04 -7.40 10.42
C CYS A 31 5.72 -7.54 8.92
N LEU A 32 4.44 -7.74 8.56
CA LEU A 32 4.03 -7.72 7.16
C LEU A 32 4.23 -6.33 6.53
N VAL A 33 3.90 -5.24 7.23
CA VAL A 33 4.21 -3.87 6.77
C VAL A 33 5.72 -3.73 6.46
N ILE A 34 6.58 -4.16 7.38
CA ILE A 34 8.04 -4.15 7.17
C ILE A 34 8.43 -4.98 5.95
N SER A 35 7.80 -6.15 5.75
CA SER A 35 8.10 -6.99 4.60
C SER A 35 7.80 -6.29 3.27
N GLU A 36 6.67 -5.58 3.15
CA GLU A 36 6.33 -4.80 1.94
C GLU A 36 7.33 -3.62 1.76
N LEU A 37 7.74 -2.95 2.84
CA LEU A 37 8.80 -1.92 2.78
C LEU A 37 10.14 -2.50 2.27
N MET A 38 10.48 -3.74 2.64
CA MET A 38 11.67 -4.41 2.13
C MET A 38 11.51 -4.86 0.66
N GLU A 39 10.30 -5.24 0.23
CA GLU A 39 10.01 -5.45 -1.19
C GLU A 39 10.22 -4.14 -1.99
N ALA A 40 9.85 -2.98 -1.42
CA ALA A 40 10.14 -1.67 -2.02
C ALA A 40 11.65 -1.39 -2.12
N VAL A 41 12.44 -1.71 -1.08
CA VAL A 41 13.92 -1.62 -1.14
C VAL A 41 14.48 -2.50 -2.25
N GLU A 42 14.00 -3.73 -2.38
CA GLU A 42 14.43 -4.64 -3.44
C GLU A 42 14.06 -4.13 -4.84
N ALA A 43 12.91 -3.47 -4.99
CA ALA A 43 12.50 -2.83 -6.24
C ALA A 43 13.40 -1.63 -6.57
N ASP A 44 13.70 -0.77 -5.60
CA ASP A 44 14.57 0.41 -5.76
C ASP A 44 15.99 0.01 -6.17
N ARG A 45 16.57 -1.01 -5.52
CA ARG A 45 17.88 -1.58 -5.89
C ARG A 45 17.94 -2.11 -7.31
N LYS A 46 16.79 -2.51 -7.88
CA LYS A 46 16.65 -2.97 -9.28
C LYS A 46 16.28 -1.82 -10.24
N GLY A 47 16.11 -0.60 -9.74
CA GLY A 47 15.63 0.55 -10.51
C GLY A 47 14.21 0.36 -11.05
N LYS A 48 13.38 -0.42 -10.36
CA LYS A 48 12.07 -0.84 -10.84
C LYS A 48 10.97 0.11 -10.37
N HIS A 49 10.63 1.06 -11.23
CA HIS A 49 9.59 2.06 -11.02
C HIS A 49 8.38 1.84 -11.93
N ALA A 50 7.21 2.27 -11.44
CA ALA A 50 5.94 2.15 -12.14
C ALA A 50 5.90 2.97 -13.44
N LYS A 51 5.45 2.33 -14.52
CA LYS A 51 5.25 2.98 -15.82
C LYS A 51 3.85 3.58 -15.92
N VAL A 52 3.54 4.54 -15.04
CA VAL A 52 2.19 5.11 -14.85
C VAL A 52 1.59 5.67 -16.14
N ALA A 53 2.40 6.34 -16.97
CA ALA A 53 1.94 6.89 -18.25
C ALA A 53 1.47 5.79 -19.22
N MET A 54 2.24 4.71 -19.36
CA MET A 54 1.89 3.56 -20.20
C MET A 54 0.63 2.87 -19.66
N PHE A 55 0.55 2.66 -18.34
CA PHE A 55 -0.63 2.08 -17.71
C PHE A 55 -1.90 2.90 -18.01
N LYS A 56 -1.84 4.22 -17.85
CA LYS A 56 -2.97 5.13 -18.14
C LYS A 56 -3.36 5.11 -19.61
N GLU A 57 -2.40 5.10 -20.52
CA GLU A 57 -2.64 5.00 -21.97
C GLU A 57 -3.37 3.71 -22.35
N TRP A 58 -2.90 2.57 -21.85
CA TRP A 58 -3.46 1.26 -22.18
C TRP A 58 -4.88 1.07 -21.62
N GLN A 59 -5.12 1.60 -20.42
CA GLN A 59 -6.43 1.63 -19.79
C GLN A 59 -7.40 2.62 -20.44
N GLY A 60 -6.90 3.66 -21.14
CA GLY A 60 -7.71 4.67 -21.84
C GLY A 60 -8.30 4.22 -23.17
N ASN A 61 -7.86 3.07 -23.70
CA ASN A 61 -8.34 2.55 -25.00
C ASN A 61 -9.83 2.18 -24.95
N SER A 62 -10.64 3.01 -25.59
CA SER A 62 -12.11 2.98 -25.57
C SER A 62 -12.73 1.95 -26.52
N VAL A 63 -12.26 0.71 -26.44
CA VAL A 63 -12.88 -0.41 -27.17
C VAL A 63 -14.10 -0.90 -26.38
N PRO A 64 -15.25 -1.18 -27.02
CA PRO A 64 -16.36 -1.85 -26.35
C PRO A 64 -15.92 -3.24 -25.88
N LEU A 65 -15.76 -3.42 -24.57
CA LEU A 65 -15.32 -4.67 -23.97
C LEU A 65 -16.36 -5.20 -23.00
N THR A 66 -16.41 -6.52 -22.85
CA THR A 66 -17.14 -7.15 -21.74
C THR A 66 -16.49 -6.77 -20.41
N GLU A 67 -17.24 -6.85 -19.31
CA GLU A 67 -16.69 -6.57 -17.98
C GLU A 67 -15.52 -7.52 -17.63
N GLU A 68 -15.66 -8.79 -17.98
CA GLU A 68 -14.61 -9.81 -17.81
C GLU A 68 -13.33 -9.42 -18.57
N THR A 69 -13.47 -8.96 -19.82
CA THR A 69 -12.31 -8.53 -20.61
C THR A 69 -11.67 -7.27 -20.02
N ARG A 70 -12.47 -6.34 -19.48
CA ARG A 70 -11.93 -5.17 -18.76
C ARG A 70 -11.13 -5.58 -17.53
N LYS A 71 -11.65 -6.47 -16.70
CA LYS A 71 -10.96 -6.98 -15.50
C LYS A 71 -9.65 -7.70 -15.87
N ARG A 72 -9.69 -8.58 -16.88
CA ARG A 72 -8.49 -9.29 -17.36
C ARG A 72 -7.42 -8.34 -17.87
N ARG A 73 -7.78 -7.38 -18.74
CA ARG A 73 -6.81 -6.39 -19.27
C ARG A 73 -6.24 -5.51 -18.18
N PHE A 74 -7.05 -5.07 -17.22
CA PHE A 74 -6.57 -4.33 -16.05
C PHE A 74 -5.51 -5.14 -15.28
N MET A 75 -5.77 -6.43 -14.99
CA MET A 75 -4.81 -7.30 -14.32
C MET A 75 -3.51 -7.43 -15.12
N GLU A 76 -3.61 -7.71 -16.42
CA GLU A 76 -2.44 -7.84 -17.33
C GLU A 76 -1.61 -6.56 -17.37
N ASP A 77 -2.25 -5.40 -17.51
CA ASP A 77 -1.57 -4.09 -17.55
C ASP A 77 -0.97 -3.75 -16.18
N PHE A 78 -1.65 -4.10 -15.08
CA PHE A 78 -1.13 -3.89 -13.73
C PHE A 78 0.15 -4.73 -13.52
N GLU A 79 0.10 -6.01 -13.87
CA GLU A 79 1.26 -6.92 -13.82
C GLU A 79 2.44 -6.41 -14.66
N ALA A 80 2.16 -5.88 -15.85
CA ALA A 80 3.19 -5.42 -16.77
C ALA A 80 3.85 -4.09 -16.35
N PHE A 81 3.07 -3.16 -15.78
CA PHE A 81 3.51 -1.77 -15.60
C PHE A 81 3.65 -1.33 -14.15
N ILE A 82 3.00 -2.01 -13.21
CA ILE A 82 2.89 -1.60 -11.81
C ILE A 82 3.41 -2.69 -10.86
N LYS A 83 3.21 -3.98 -11.14
CA LYS A 83 3.61 -5.06 -10.22
C LYS A 83 5.13 -5.11 -9.96
N GLY A 84 5.51 -5.26 -8.71
CA GLY A 84 6.85 -5.34 -8.16
C GLY A 84 7.63 -4.05 -8.29
N THR A 85 6.96 -2.91 -8.33
CA THR A 85 7.60 -1.58 -8.44
C THR A 85 7.64 -0.91 -7.08
N VAL A 86 8.59 0.01 -6.88
CA VAL A 86 8.73 0.78 -5.63
C VAL A 86 7.40 1.35 -5.17
N GLU A 87 6.66 1.99 -6.08
CA GLU A 87 5.41 2.67 -5.77
C GLU A 87 4.26 1.71 -5.47
N GLU A 88 4.29 0.50 -6.03
CA GLU A 88 3.33 -0.55 -5.65
C GLU A 88 3.61 -1.09 -4.26
N GLU A 89 4.86 -1.40 -3.93
CA GLU A 89 5.19 -2.00 -2.63
C GLU A 89 5.00 -1.00 -1.47
N LEU A 90 5.25 0.30 -1.71
CA LEU A 90 4.85 1.36 -0.78
C LEU A 90 3.33 1.45 -0.60
N ALA A 91 2.56 1.24 -1.67
CA ALA A 91 1.11 1.20 -1.59
C ALA A 91 0.61 -0.06 -0.88
N ASP A 92 1.28 -1.20 -1.04
CA ASP A 92 0.98 -2.42 -0.28
C ASP A 92 1.26 -2.22 1.21
N ALA A 93 2.38 -1.60 1.59
CA ALA A 93 2.66 -1.22 2.98
C ALA A 93 1.54 -0.33 3.57
N CYS A 94 1.07 0.67 2.83
CA CYS A 94 -0.08 1.49 3.22
C CYS A 94 -1.36 0.65 3.38
N ILE A 95 -1.63 -0.28 2.46
CA ILE A 95 -2.81 -1.15 2.51
C ILE A 95 -2.77 -2.08 3.72
N ARG A 96 -1.59 -2.58 4.12
CA ARG A 96 -1.41 -3.35 5.37
C ARG A 96 -1.76 -2.54 6.61
N LEU A 97 -1.32 -1.29 6.67
CA LEU A 97 -1.67 -0.38 7.77
C LEU A 97 -3.16 -0.05 7.79
N LEU A 98 -3.77 0.19 6.61
CA LEU A 98 -5.21 0.43 6.46
C LEU A 98 -6.05 -0.79 6.88
N ASP A 99 -5.61 -2.00 6.50
CA ASP A 99 -6.24 -3.26 6.92
C ASP A 99 -6.16 -3.43 8.44
N LEU A 100 -4.98 -3.28 9.03
CA LEU A 100 -4.78 -3.35 10.48
C LEU A 100 -5.63 -2.31 11.22
N ALA A 101 -5.69 -1.07 10.72
CA ALA A 101 -6.55 -0.03 11.28
C ALA A 101 -8.04 -0.40 11.21
N GLY A 102 -8.48 -1.07 10.15
CA GLY A 102 -9.86 -1.56 10.05
C GLY A 102 -10.13 -2.72 11.01
N LEU A 103 -9.18 -3.65 11.14
CA LEU A 103 -9.24 -4.76 12.09
C LEU A 103 -9.35 -4.27 13.54
N ARG A 104 -8.69 -3.15 13.88
CA ARG A 104 -8.70 -2.56 15.23
C ARG A 104 -9.73 -1.43 15.42
N GLY A 105 -10.42 -1.03 14.37
CA GLY A 105 -11.43 0.04 14.43
C GLY A 105 -10.87 1.45 14.66
N CYS A 106 -9.62 1.70 14.26
CA CYS A 106 -8.94 2.99 14.44
C CYS A 106 -9.57 4.07 13.56
N ASP A 107 -9.95 5.23 14.12
CA ASP A 107 -10.37 6.40 13.35
C ASP A 107 -9.15 7.10 12.73
N LEU A 108 -9.05 7.05 11.40
CA LEU A 108 -7.96 7.69 10.65
C LEU A 108 -8.30 9.11 10.22
N ASP A 109 -9.59 9.49 10.15
CA ASP A 109 -9.96 10.84 9.68
C ASP A 109 -9.82 11.90 10.79
N SER A 110 -9.60 11.49 12.05
CA SER A 110 -9.40 12.40 13.18
C SER A 110 -8.01 13.02 13.26
N PHE A 111 -7.06 12.57 12.43
CA PHE A 111 -5.66 13.03 12.43
C PHE A 111 -5.42 14.11 11.36
N ASP A 112 -4.62 15.13 11.69
CA ASP A 112 -4.25 16.21 10.78
C ASP A 112 -3.01 15.87 9.96
N TYR A 113 -3.20 15.19 8.83
CA TYR A 113 -2.13 14.82 7.89
C TYR A 113 -1.47 16.00 7.15
N GLU A 114 -2.09 17.18 7.17
CA GLU A 114 -1.58 18.37 6.46
C GLU A 114 -0.72 19.24 7.38
N GLY A 115 -1.08 19.32 8.66
CA GLY A 115 -0.40 20.15 9.67
C GLY A 115 0.50 19.40 10.66
N SER A 116 0.47 18.07 10.69
CA SER A 116 1.34 17.26 11.56
C SER A 116 2.81 17.32 11.13
N ASP A 117 3.71 17.33 12.11
CA ASP A 117 5.14 17.13 11.86
C ASP A 117 5.41 15.69 11.38
N THR A 118 6.29 15.58 10.38
CA THR A 118 6.85 14.31 9.88
C THR A 118 8.35 14.48 9.71
N GLU A 119 9.08 13.37 9.54
CA GLU A 119 10.46 13.45 9.10
C GLU A 119 10.57 14.15 7.72
N ASP A 120 11.69 14.83 7.50
CA ASP A 120 12.08 15.35 6.19
C ASP A 120 12.90 14.29 5.45
N TYR A 121 12.32 13.72 4.40
CA TYR A 121 12.94 12.65 3.61
C TYR A 121 13.66 13.17 2.36
N SER A 122 13.76 14.49 2.16
CA SER A 122 14.34 15.08 0.94
C SER A 122 15.82 14.74 0.78
N ASP A 123 16.55 14.74 1.89
CA ASP A 123 18.01 14.58 1.90
C ASP A 123 18.47 13.14 2.20
N MET A 124 17.53 12.24 2.53
CA MET A 124 17.82 10.85 2.83
C MET A 124 17.92 10.01 1.55
N THR A 125 18.80 9.01 1.52
CA THR A 125 18.72 7.96 0.49
C THR A 125 17.45 7.12 0.65
N PHE A 126 17.06 6.36 -0.38
CA PHE A 126 15.90 5.49 -0.29
C PHE A 126 16.01 4.49 0.87
N THR A 127 17.16 3.83 1.03
CA THR A 127 17.39 2.86 2.10
C THR A 127 17.41 3.48 3.49
N GLU A 128 17.95 4.70 3.64
CA GLU A 128 17.88 5.43 4.92
C GLU A 128 16.44 5.80 5.26
N SER A 129 15.66 6.25 4.28
CA SER A 129 14.24 6.57 4.46
C SER A 129 13.44 5.34 4.89
N MET A 130 13.60 4.22 4.20
CA MET A 130 12.93 2.97 4.58
C MET A 130 13.36 2.48 5.96
N PHE A 131 14.65 2.59 6.30
CA PHE A 131 15.13 2.28 7.64
C PHE A 131 14.45 3.17 8.70
N ARG A 132 14.31 4.48 8.47
CA ARG A 132 13.62 5.39 9.39
C ARG A 132 12.16 5.02 9.56
N ILE A 133 11.44 4.74 8.48
CA ILE A 133 10.04 4.28 8.57
C ILE A 133 9.96 2.95 9.35
N CYS A 134 10.89 2.01 9.14
CA CYS A 134 10.95 0.78 9.94
C CYS A 134 11.18 1.06 11.43
N VAL A 135 11.98 2.07 11.80
CA VAL A 135 12.13 2.49 13.21
C VAL A 135 10.76 2.86 13.78
N TYR A 136 9.98 3.71 13.10
CA TYR A 136 8.61 4.05 13.53
C TYR A 136 7.72 2.82 13.68
N VAL A 137 7.74 1.90 12.70
CA VAL A 137 6.91 0.67 12.74
C VAL A 137 7.29 -0.26 13.90
N THR A 138 8.57 -0.31 14.27
CA THR A 138 9.05 -1.18 15.36
C THR A 138 9.04 -0.54 16.74
N ASP A 139 8.82 0.77 16.82
CA ASP A 139 8.76 1.48 18.08
C ASP A 139 7.43 1.20 18.79
N ASN A 140 7.52 0.64 19.99
CA ASN A 140 6.35 0.33 20.81
C ASN A 140 5.52 1.57 21.16
N PHE A 141 6.09 2.77 21.12
CA PHE A 141 5.37 4.01 21.36
C PHE A 141 4.30 4.27 20.28
N TYR A 142 4.61 4.00 19.01
CA TYR A 142 3.71 4.29 17.87
C TYR A 142 2.84 3.11 17.45
N ARG A 143 2.90 1.99 18.18
CA ARG A 143 2.21 0.75 17.82
C ARG A 143 0.71 0.94 17.62
N ASP A 144 0.08 1.74 18.47
CA ASP A 144 -1.35 2.04 18.43
C ASP A 144 -1.67 3.28 17.57
N GLU A 145 -0.63 3.94 17.03
CA GLU A 145 -0.71 5.19 16.28
C GLU A 145 -0.55 4.96 14.77
N LEU A 146 -1.38 4.06 14.21
CA LEU A 146 -1.33 3.67 12.79
C LEU A 146 -1.47 4.86 11.82
N TYR A 147 -2.11 5.95 12.26
CA TYR A 147 -2.19 7.19 11.49
C TYR A 147 -0.83 7.87 11.34
N ILE A 148 0.07 7.81 12.33
CA ILE A 148 1.45 8.32 12.23
C ILE A 148 2.23 7.47 11.24
N LEU A 149 2.16 6.14 11.35
CA LEU A 149 2.89 5.23 10.45
C LEU A 149 2.48 5.44 8.99
N LEU A 150 1.18 5.62 8.72
CA LEU A 150 0.67 5.98 7.40
C LEU A 150 1.23 7.33 6.94
N ASN A 151 1.24 8.32 7.83
CA ASN A 151 1.68 9.67 7.50
C ASN A 151 3.18 9.74 7.18
N GLU A 152 4.02 8.94 7.84
CA GLU A 152 5.45 8.84 7.50
C GLU A 152 5.67 8.32 6.08
N ILE A 153 4.89 7.31 5.65
CA ILE A 153 4.94 6.83 4.25
C ILE A 153 4.41 7.92 3.30
N PHE A 154 3.36 8.65 3.68
CA PHE A 154 2.83 9.76 2.87
C PHE A 154 3.83 10.90 2.74
N ALA A 155 4.54 11.27 3.81
CA ALA A 155 5.59 12.28 3.81
C ALA A 155 6.72 11.88 2.88
N PHE A 156 7.24 10.65 3.02
CA PHE A 156 8.23 10.10 2.10
C PHE A 156 7.77 10.20 0.64
N CYS A 157 6.52 9.82 0.34
CA CYS A 157 5.99 9.90 -1.02
C CYS A 157 5.86 11.33 -1.52
N ARG A 158 5.47 12.29 -0.67
CA ARG A 158 5.42 13.73 -1.03
C ARG A 158 6.79 14.24 -1.42
N ASP A 159 7.82 13.98 -0.61
CA ASP A 159 9.19 14.45 -0.86
C ASP A 159 9.79 13.84 -2.14
N ARG A 160 9.28 12.68 -2.56
CA ARG A 160 9.67 11.99 -3.80
C ARG A 160 8.74 12.20 -4.98
N ASN A 161 7.72 13.06 -4.86
CA ASN A 161 6.71 13.31 -5.89
C ASN A 161 6.00 12.02 -6.37
N ILE A 162 5.75 11.07 -5.46
CA ILE A 162 5.01 9.84 -5.72
C ILE A 162 3.53 10.06 -5.40
N ASP A 163 2.64 9.84 -6.38
CA ASP A 163 1.18 9.88 -6.18
C ASP A 163 0.69 8.59 -5.49
N ILE A 164 1.04 8.45 -4.22
CA ILE A 164 0.79 7.22 -3.43
C ILE A 164 -0.69 6.85 -3.40
N PHE A 165 -1.58 7.85 -3.37
CA PHE A 165 -3.02 7.61 -3.36
C PHE A 165 -3.52 7.02 -4.68
N TRP A 166 -2.94 7.41 -5.82
CA TRP A 166 -3.24 6.76 -7.10
C TRP A 166 -2.79 5.29 -7.11
N HIS A 167 -1.62 5.00 -6.54
CA HIS A 167 -1.08 3.63 -6.42
C HIS A 167 -1.93 2.76 -5.48
N ILE A 168 -2.28 3.25 -4.29
CA ILE A 168 -3.22 2.57 -3.37
C ILE A 168 -4.53 2.25 -4.10
N LYS A 169 -5.09 3.22 -4.82
CA LYS A 169 -6.35 3.01 -5.56
C LYS A 169 -6.24 1.92 -6.63
N GLN A 170 -5.15 1.87 -7.39
CA GLN A 170 -4.98 0.80 -8.39
C GLN A 170 -4.72 -0.54 -7.71
N LYS A 171 -3.90 -0.56 -6.67
CA LYS A 171 -3.57 -1.78 -5.96
C LYS A 171 -4.76 -2.40 -5.24
N MET A 172 -5.65 -1.60 -4.64
CA MET A 172 -6.90 -2.09 -4.06
C MET A 172 -7.80 -2.75 -5.12
N LYS A 173 -7.94 -2.14 -6.30
CA LYS A 173 -8.71 -2.77 -7.41
C LYS A 173 -8.08 -4.08 -7.85
N TYR A 174 -6.75 -4.13 -7.94
CA TYR A 174 -6.02 -5.36 -8.26
C TYR A 174 -6.27 -6.42 -7.19
N ASN A 175 -6.17 -6.07 -5.91
CA ASN A 175 -6.39 -6.97 -4.79
C ASN A 175 -7.82 -7.53 -4.77
N GLU A 176 -8.85 -6.74 -5.09
CA GLU A 176 -10.25 -7.19 -5.21
C GLU A 176 -10.49 -8.24 -6.29
N LEU A 177 -9.67 -8.24 -7.34
CA LEU A 177 -9.79 -9.16 -8.49
C LEU A 177 -8.99 -10.45 -8.30
N ARG A 178 -8.20 -10.57 -7.23
CA ARG A 178 -7.41 -11.77 -6.97
C ARG A 178 -8.30 -12.92 -6.49
N PRO A 179 -7.91 -14.17 -6.75
CA PRO A 179 -8.62 -15.31 -6.17
C PRO A 179 -8.40 -15.39 -4.66
N TYR A 180 -9.29 -16.11 -3.97
CA TYR A 180 -9.15 -16.48 -2.57
C TYR A 180 -7.79 -17.14 -2.30
N LYS A 181 -7.09 -16.74 -1.22
CA LYS A 181 -5.74 -17.23 -0.85
C LYS A 181 -4.73 -17.21 -2.02
N HIS A 182 -4.49 -16.02 -2.59
CA HIS A 182 -3.59 -15.85 -3.74
C HIS A 182 -2.11 -15.67 -3.38
N GLY A 183 -1.25 -16.54 -3.92
CA GLY A 183 0.21 -16.37 -3.86
C GLY A 183 0.96 -17.55 -3.24
N TYR A 184 0.27 -18.64 -2.89
CA TYR A 184 0.84 -19.84 -2.26
C TYR A 184 1.69 -19.56 -1.01
N LYS A 185 1.53 -18.37 -0.40
CA LYS A 185 2.16 -18.03 0.88
C LYS A 185 1.25 -18.58 1.99
N ASN A 186 1.84 -19.21 3.01
CA ASN A 186 1.12 -19.45 4.25
C ASN A 186 0.88 -18.09 4.89
N TYR A 187 -0.38 -17.80 5.21
CA TYR A 187 -0.81 -16.60 5.92
C TYR A 187 -0.89 -16.93 7.40
#